data_AF-A0A397WQ87-F1
#
_entry.id   AF-A0A397WQ87-F1
#
_cell.length_a   1.000
_cell.length_b   1.000
_cell.length_c   1.000
_cell.angle_alpha   90.00
_cell.angle_beta   90.00
_cell.angle_gamma   90.00
#
_symmetry.space_group_name_H-M   'P 1'
#
loop_
_entity.id
_entity.type
_entity.pdbx_description
1 polymer ?
#
loop_
_entity_poly.entity_id
_entity_poly.type
_entity_poly.pdbx_seq_one_letter_code
_entity_poly.pdbx_strand_id
1 'polypeptide(L)' 'MLNKAGKEGVDTKSKVIYKFSKEILGTSKEEVLESIYSFFGSIYKVKRKNIEIMKVEEINEEELKDKILKKFLKIWK' A
#
# COMPACT_ATOMS: atom_id res chain seq x y z
N MET A 1 -21.30 -6.80 38.30
CA MET A 1 -20.09 -7.06 37.48
C MET A 1 -20.53 -7.84 36.25
N LEU A 2 -20.35 -7.31 35.04
CA LEU A 2 -20.69 -8.01 33.80
C LEU A 2 -19.40 -8.39 33.07
N ASN A 3 -18.94 -9.63 33.26
CA ASN A 3 -17.88 -10.22 32.44
C ASN A 3 -18.53 -10.89 31.24
N LYS A 4 -18.48 -10.27 30.06
CA LYS A 4 -18.78 -10.95 28.79
C LYS A 4 -17.47 -11.36 28.14
N ALA A 5 -17.04 -12.60 28.41
CA ALA A 5 -15.98 -13.25 27.68
C ALA A 5 -16.61 -14.18 26.63
N GLY A 6 -16.93 -13.63 25.46
CA GLY A 6 -17.16 -14.43 24.26
C GLY A 6 -15.83 -14.61 23.54
N LYS A 7 -15.34 -15.85 23.44
CA LYS A 7 -14.26 -16.21 22.51
C LYS A 7 -14.76 -17.35 21.65
N GLU A 8 -14.81 -17.11 20.34
CA GLU A 8 -15.07 -18.11 19.31
C GLU A 8 -13.83 -18.16 18.37
N GLY A 9 -13.42 -19.37 17.95
CA GLY A 9 -12.14 -19.70 17.24
C GLY A 9 -12.06 -19.15 15.80
N VAL A 10 -11.11 -19.47 14.91
CA VAL A 10 -9.90 -20.34 14.79
C VAL A 10 -8.90 -19.57 13.88
N ASP A 11 -7.57 -19.78 13.97
CA ASP A 11 -6.66 -19.46 12.85
C ASP A 11 -5.66 -20.60 12.62
N THR A 12 -5.93 -21.45 11.64
CA THR A 12 -4.97 -22.41 11.07
C THR A 12 -4.03 -21.67 10.13
N LYS A 13 -3.13 -20.87 10.74
CA LYS A 13 -1.91 -20.25 10.18
C LYS A 13 -1.64 -20.58 8.70
N SER A 14 -2.15 -19.76 7.81
CA SER A 14 -1.53 -19.54 6.51
C SER A 14 -1.40 -18.03 6.31
N LYS A 15 -0.18 -17.51 6.48
CA LYS A 15 0.10 -16.09 6.28
C LYS A 15 0.01 -15.81 4.79
N VAL A 16 -1.16 -15.35 4.32
CA VAL A 16 -1.36 -14.99 2.90
C VAL A 16 -0.52 -13.74 2.61
N ILE A 17 0.37 -13.86 1.62
CA ILE A 17 1.22 -12.76 1.15
C ILE A 17 0.62 -12.24 -0.16
N TYR A 18 0.31 -10.94 -0.18
CA TYR A 18 -0.17 -10.26 -1.38
C TYR A 18 0.98 -9.50 -2.03
N LYS A 19 1.20 -9.76 -3.33
CA LYS A 19 2.09 -8.92 -4.15
C LYS A 19 1.33 -7.67 -4.56
N PHE A 20 1.99 -6.52 -4.52
CA PHE A 20 1.42 -5.27 -5.00
C PHE A 20 2.40 -4.56 -5.93
N SER A 21 1.84 -3.77 -6.84
CA SER A 21 2.56 -2.79 -7.66
C SER A 21 1.73 -1.52 -7.63
N LYS A 22 2.34 -0.41 -7.22
CA LYS A 22 1.65 0.87 -7.08
C LYS A 22 2.54 1.97 -7.65
N GLU A 23 1.96 2.76 -8.55
CA GLU A 23 2.59 3.95 -9.12
C GLU A 23 2.09 5.16 -8.32
N ILE A 24 3.00 6.01 -7.87
CA ILE A 24 2.70 7.18 -7.04
C ILE A 24 3.62 8.32 -7.46
N LEU A 25 3.09 9.54 -7.43
CA LEU A 25 3.87 10.76 -7.60
C LEU A 25 4.58 11.10 -6.29
N GLY A 26 5.84 11.50 -6.41
CA GLY A 26 6.61 12.03 -5.30
C GLY A 26 7.84 12.77 -5.81
N THR A 27 8.40 13.62 -4.97
CA THR A 27 9.60 14.41 -5.27
C THR A 27 10.89 13.73 -4.79
N SER A 28 10.77 12.75 -3.90
CA SER A 28 11.88 11.96 -3.39
C SER A 28 11.46 10.52 -3.12
N LYS A 29 12.44 9.61 -3.12
CA LYS A 29 12.19 8.19 -2.83
C LYS A 29 11.61 7.99 -1.42
N GLU A 30 12.04 8.80 -0.45
CA GLU A 30 11.59 8.72 0.94
C GLU A 30 10.11 9.09 1.07
N GLU A 31 9.68 10.15 0.39
CA GLU A 31 8.28 10.58 0.34
C GLU A 31 7.37 9.53 -0.30
N VAL A 32 7.83 8.89 -1.39
CA VAL A 32 7.10 7.81 -2.06
C VAL A 32 6.94 6.61 -1.10
N LEU A 33 8.01 6.23 -0.41
CA LEU A 33 7.97 5.14 0.56
C LEU A 33 7.03 5.44 1.72
N GLU A 34 7.07 6.67 2.26
CA GLU A 34 6.17 7.08 3.33
C GLU A 34 4.70 7.03 2.87
N SER A 35 4.42 7.49 1.65
CA SER A 35 3.08 7.42 1.06
C SER A 35 2.59 5.98 0.92
N ILE A 36 3.44 5.05 0.48
CA ILE A 36 3.14 3.61 0.46
C ILE A 36 2.79 3.11 1.86
N TYR A 37 3.64 3.37 2.85
CA TYR A 37 3.41 2.91 4.22
C TYR A 37 2.11 3.46 4.82
N SER A 38 1.81 4.74 4.56
CA SER A 38 0.59 5.39 5.03
C SER A 38 -0.65 4.79 4.36
N PHE A 39 -0.62 4.57 3.04
CA PHE A 39 -1.70 3.96 2.28
C PHE A 39 -2.03 2.54 2.78
N PHE A 40 -1.02 1.67 2.92
CA PHE A 40 -1.23 0.30 3.40
C PHE A 40 -1.59 0.22 4.88
N GLY A 41 -1.05 1.12 5.71
CA GLY A 41 -1.44 1.22 7.12
C GLY A 41 -2.88 1.68 7.31
N SER A 42 -3.34 2.64 6.48
CA SER A 42 -4.68 3.21 6.61
C SER A 42 -5.77 2.30 6.04
N ILE A 43 -5.61 1.85 4.79
CA ILE A 43 -6.66 1.13 4.04
C ILE A 43 -6.65 -0.35 4.38
N TYR A 44 -5.46 -0.98 4.34
CA TYR A 44 -5.32 -2.43 4.52
C TYR A 44 -4.99 -2.83 5.95
N LYS A 45 -4.83 -1.86 6.86
CA LYS A 45 -4.48 -2.07 8.28
C LYS A 45 -3.20 -2.90 8.46
N VAL A 46 -2.26 -2.80 7.52
CA VAL A 46 -0.99 -3.54 7.54
C VAL A 46 0.07 -2.73 8.30
N LYS A 47 0.77 -3.37 9.24
CA LYS A 47 1.89 -2.76 9.96
C LYS A 47 3.09 -2.58 9.02
N ARG A 48 3.82 -1.46 9.13
CA ARG A 48 5.01 -1.16 8.30
C ARG A 48 6.01 -2.30 8.23
N LYS A 49 6.31 -2.94 9.38
CA LYS A 49 7.22 -4.09 9.48
C LYS A 49 6.79 -5.36 8.71
N ASN A 50 5.55 -5.41 8.22
CA ASN A 50 5.02 -6.50 7.41
C ASN A 50 4.97 -6.15 5.92
N ILE A 51 5.41 -4.95 5.53
CA ILE A 51 5.47 -4.50 4.15
C ILE A 51 6.91 -4.62 3.71
N GLU A 52 7.15 -5.44 2.69
CA GLU A 52 8.46 -5.60 2.06
C GLU A 52 8.45 -4.92 0.69
N ILE A 53 9.33 -3.95 0.50
CA ILE A 53 9.47 -3.23 -0.76
C ILE A 53 10.57 -3.90 -1.58
N MET A 54 10.20 -4.60 -2.66
CA MET A 54 11.16 -5.31 -3.49
C MET A 54 11.92 -4.40 -4.47
N LYS A 55 11.24 -3.41 -5.05
CA LYS A 55 11.81 -2.49 -6.04
C LYS A 55 11.13 -1.13 -5.95
N VAL A 56 11.92 -0.08 -6.12
CA VAL A 56 11.44 1.29 -6.32
C VAL A 56 12.22 1.84 -7.50
N GLU A 57 11.50 2.19 -8.56
CA GLU A 57 12.06 2.71 -9.81
C GLU A 57 11.30 3.97 -10.22
N GLU A 58 12.03 4.93 -10.76
CA GLU A 58 11.45 6.11 -11.38
C GLU A 58 11.00 5.74 -12.79
N ILE A 59 9.77 6.11 -13.13
CA ILE A 59 9.15 5.80 -14.43
C ILE A 59 8.69 7.09 -15.10
N ASN A 60 8.79 7.14 -16.43
CA ASN A 60 8.35 8.27 -17.22
C ASN A 60 6.82 8.28 -17.40
N GLU A 61 6.25 9.44 -17.77
CA GLU A 61 4.79 9.59 -18.02
C GLU A 61 4.26 8.62 -19.09
N GLU A 62 5.12 8.21 -20.02
CA GLU A 62 4.79 7.30 -21.11
C GLU A 62 4.56 5.86 -20.63
N GLU A 63 5.36 5.43 -19.64
CA GLU A 63 5.39 4.08 -19.08
C GLU A 63 4.34 3.84 -17.98
N LEU A 64 3.70 4.91 -17.49
CA LEU A 64 2.63 4.84 -16.49
C LEU A 64 1.49 3.91 -16.94
N LYS A 65 1.24 2.88 -16.13
CA LYS A 65 0.17 1.89 -16.35
C LYS A 65 -1.12 2.31 -15.67
N ASP A 66 -1.05 3.06 -14.58
CA ASP A 66 -2.21 3.56 -13.85
C ASP A 66 -2.91 4.65 -14.67
N LYS A 67 -4.05 4.27 -15.26
CA LYS A 67 -4.86 5.15 -16.12
C LYS A 67 -5.38 6.37 -15.37
N ILE A 68 -5.65 6.24 -14.06
CA ILE A 68 -6.16 7.34 -13.23
C ILE A 68 -5.04 8.35 -13.01
N LEU A 69 -3.85 7.87 -12.62
CA LEU A 69 -2.69 8.72 -12.43
C LEU A 69 -2.26 9.41 -13.73
N LYS A 70 -2.30 8.68 -14.85
CA LYS A 70 -2.03 9.24 -16.19
C LYS A 70 -3.03 10.32 -16.58
N LYS A 71 -4.32 10.14 -16.25
CA LYS A 71 -5.35 11.16 -16.49
C LYS A 71 -5.15 12.37 -15.58
N PHE A 72 -4.80 12.15 -14.31
CA PHE A 72 -4.54 13.21 -13.34
C PHE A 72 -3.39 14.11 -13.81
N LEU A 73 -2.27 13.53 -14.25
CA LEU A 73 -1.12 14.28 -14.80
C LEU A 73 -1.49 15.09 -16.04
N LYS A 74 -2.35 14.56 -16.92
CA LYS A 74 -2.81 15.29 -18.11
C LYS A 74 -3.68 16.50 -17.79
N ILE A 75 -4.44 16.47 -16.69
CA ILE A 75 -5.33 17.57 -16.29
C ILE A 75 -4.56 18.65 -15.52
N TRP A 76 -3.51 18.26 -14.81
CA TRP A 76 -2.70 19.17 -14.00
C TRP A 76 -1.67 19.97 -14.82
N LYS A 77 -1.42 19.56 -16.07
CA LYS A 77 -0.69 20.34 -17.08
C LYS A 77 -1.55 21.49 -17.61
#